data_AF-A0A484YAB2-F1
#
_entry.id   AF-A0A484YAB2-F1
#
_cell.length_a   1.000
_cell.length_b   1.000
_cell.length_c   1.000
_cell.angle_alpha   90.00
_cell.angle_beta   90.00
_cell.angle_gamma   90.00
#
_symmetry.space_group_name_H-M   'P 1'
#
loop_
_entity.id
_entity.type
_entity.pdbx_description
1 polymer ?
#
loop_
_entity_poly.entity_id
_entity_poly.type
_entity_poly.pdbx_seq_one_letter_code
_entity_poly.pdbx_strand_id
1 'polypeptide(L)'
;MRNALQALGPEGGEIILRTRTAFQLTLHGERYRLAARIDVEDNGPGIPPHLQDTLFYPMVSGREGGTGLGLSIARNLIDSAFRQN
;
A
#
# COMPACT_ATOMS: atom_id res chain seq x y z
N MET A 1 -6.01 0.85 4.24
CA MET A 1 -7.14 1.70 4.69
C MET A 1 -6.75 2.80 5.66
N ARG A 2 -6.04 2.54 6.77
CA ARG A 2 -5.67 3.62 7.72
C ARG A 2 -4.94 4.80 7.08
N ASN A 3 -4.00 4.54 6.16
CA ASN A 3 -3.26 5.60 5.48
C ASN A 3 -4.16 6.43 4.56
N ALA A 4 -5.06 5.80 3.82
CA ALA A 4 -6.08 6.48 3.01
C ALA A 4 -6.96 7.38 3.88
N LEU A 5 -7.50 6.86 5.00
CA LEU A 5 -8.27 7.67 5.96
C LEU A 5 -7.48 8.87 6.50
N GLN A 6 -6.18 8.69 6.74
CA GLN A 6 -5.31 9.77 7.21
C GLN A 6 -5.02 10.80 6.11
N ALA A 7 -4.93 10.37 4.85
CA ALA A 7 -4.68 11.25 3.71
C ALA A 7 -5.86 12.21 3.45
N LEU A 8 -7.09 11.75 3.68
CA LEU A 8 -8.30 12.56 3.48
C LEU A 8 -8.48 13.70 4.51
N GLY A 9 -7.80 13.62 5.66
CA GLY A 9 -7.87 14.66 6.68
C GLY A 9 -9.29 14.89 7.24
N PRO A 10 -9.52 16.02 7.93
CA PRO A 10 -10.79 16.30 8.61
C PRO A 10 -11.94 16.64 7.65
N GLU A 11 -11.64 17.09 6.43
CA GLU A 11 -12.65 17.40 5.42
C GLU A 11 -13.24 16.13 4.78
N GLY A 12 -12.59 14.98 5.00
CA GLY A 12 -13.02 13.71 4.48
C GLY A 12 -12.78 13.57 2.98
N GLY A 13 -13.48 12.61 2.37
CA GLY A 13 -13.33 12.28 0.96
C GLY A 13 -13.80 10.85 0.68
N GLU A 14 -13.34 10.30 -0.43
CA GLU A 14 -13.75 8.98 -0.88
C GLU A 14 -12.59 7.98 -0.73
N ILE A 15 -12.91 6.81 -0.19
CA ILE A 15 -12.02 5.64 -0.23
C ILE A 15 -12.74 4.55 -1.03
N ILE A 16 -12.12 4.12 -2.12
CA ILE A 16 -12.63 3.05 -2.96
C ILE A 16 -11.84 1.78 -2.67
N LEU A 17 -12.55 0.72 -2.30
CA LEU A 17 -12.01 -0.64 -2.28
C LEU A 17 -12.40 -1.34 -3.58
N ARG A 18 -11.42 -1.65 -4.41
CA ARG A 18 -11.63 -2.33 -5.68
C ARG A 18 -10.97 -3.69 -5.65
N THR A 19 -11.75 -4.73 -5.91
CA THR A 19 -11.24 -6.09 -6.05
C THR A 19 -11.40 -6.56 -7.48
N ARG A 20 -10.41 -7.29 -7.98
CA ARG A 20 -10.46 -7.91 -9.30
C ARG A 20 -9.62 -9.16 -9.34
N THR A 21 -10.02 -10.10 -10.17
CA THR A 21 -9.18 -11.23 -10.54
C THR A 21 -8.06 -10.76 -11.46
N ALA A 22 -6.84 -11.16 -11.16
CA ALA A 22 -5.68 -10.93 -12.02
C ALA A 22 -5.10 -12.26 -12.49
N PHE A 23 -4.70 -12.32 -13.74
CA PHE A 23 -4.22 -13.52 -14.39
C PHE A 23 -2.77 -13.36 -14.81
N GLN A 24 -2.02 -14.47 -14.79
CA GLN A 24 -0.65 -14.54 -15.33
C GLN A 24 0.30 -13.50 -14.72
N LEU A 25 0.20 -13.28 -13.40
CA LEU A 25 1.07 -12.36 -12.69
C LEU A 25 2.41 -12.99 -12.37
N THR A 26 3.47 -12.21 -12.46
CA THR A 26 4.79 -12.61 -11.94
C THR A 26 5.04 -11.82 -10.67
N LEU A 27 5.19 -12.52 -9.54
CA LEU A 27 5.49 -11.94 -8.23
C LEU A 27 6.75 -12.61 -7.69
N HIS A 28 7.75 -11.82 -7.32
CA HIS A 28 9.04 -12.32 -6.83
C HIS A 28 9.72 -13.36 -7.76
N GLY A 29 9.57 -13.21 -9.08
CA GLY A 29 10.15 -14.12 -10.07
C GLY A 29 9.30 -15.37 -10.35
N GLU A 30 8.28 -15.63 -9.53
CA GLU A 30 7.38 -16.77 -9.68
C GLU A 30 6.10 -16.39 -10.43
N ARG A 31 5.67 -17.28 -11.34
CA ARG A 31 4.48 -17.04 -12.17
C ARG A 31 3.24 -17.64 -11.54
N TYR A 32 2.29 -16.78 -11.19
CA TYR A 32 0.98 -17.13 -10.65
C TYR A 32 -0.07 -17.09 -11.76
N ARG A 33 -0.75 -18.22 -11.99
CA ARG A 33 -1.84 -18.31 -12.97
C ARG A 33 -3.01 -17.38 -12.62
N LEU A 34 -3.28 -17.23 -11.34
CA LEU A 34 -4.44 -16.54 -10.77
C LEU A 34 -4.02 -15.85 -9.47
N ALA A 35 -4.43 -14.60 -9.28
CA ALA A 35 -4.34 -13.92 -8.00
C ALA A 35 -5.55 -12.99 -7.79
N ALA A 36 -5.89 -12.73 -6.52
CA ALA A 36 -6.79 -11.64 -6.18
C ALA A 36 -5.98 -10.34 -6.12
N ARG A 37 -6.40 -9.33 -6.88
CA ARG A 37 -5.89 -7.96 -6.78
C ARG A 37 -6.87 -7.12 -5.97
N ILE A 38 -6.34 -6.49 -4.93
CA ILE A 38 -7.08 -5.61 -4.03
C ILE A 38 -6.41 -4.24 -4.11
N ASP A 39 -7.13 -3.26 -4.63
CA ASP A 39 -6.70 -1.87 -4.69
C ASP A 39 -7.43 -1.09 -3.58
N VAL A 40 -6.70 -0.22 -2.86
CA VAL A 40 -7.24 0.74 -1.89
C VAL A 40 -6.90 2.12 -2.42
N GLU A 41 -7.90 2.82 -2.93
CA GLU A 41 -7.76 4.11 -3.60
C GLU A 41 -8.37 5.20 -2.71
N ASP A 42 -7.73 6.35 -2.62
CA ASP A 42 -8.28 7.56 -2.00
C ASP A 42 -8.10 8.76 -2.92
N ASN A 43 -8.94 9.77 -2.76
CA ASN A 43 -8.86 11.03 -3.49
C ASN A 43 -8.21 12.16 -2.67
N GLY A 44 -7.32 11.80 -1.74
CA GLY A 44 -6.55 12.76 -0.95
C GLY A 44 -5.50 13.51 -1.79
N PRO A 45 -4.63 14.31 -1.15
CA PRO A 45 -3.64 15.15 -1.83
C PRO A 45 -2.52 14.36 -2.55
N GLY A 46 -2.53 13.03 -2.45
CA GLY A 46 -1.50 12.17 -3.02
C GLY A 46 -0.21 12.14 -2.19
N ILE A 47 0.80 11.43 -2.70
CA ILE A 47 2.09 11.24 -2.04
C ILE A 47 3.07 12.31 -2.53
N PRO A 48 3.69 13.11 -1.62
CA PRO A 48 4.72 14.07 -1.99
C PRO A 48 5.86 13.42 -2.79
N PRO A 49 6.36 14.03 -3.88
CA PRO A 49 7.36 13.41 -4.75
C PRO A 49 8.60 12.88 -4.03
N HIS A 50 9.11 13.63 -3.05
CA HIS A 50 10.30 13.26 -2.27
C HIS A 50 10.11 12.03 -1.37
N LEU A 51 8.87 11.55 -1.18
CA LEU A 51 8.57 10.36 -0.39
C LEU A 51 8.25 9.13 -1.22
N GLN A 52 8.06 9.26 -2.54
CA GLN A 52 7.56 8.16 -3.38
C GLN A 52 8.52 6.96 -3.38
N ASP A 53 9.82 7.21 -3.53
CA ASP A 53 10.84 6.16 -3.57
C ASP A 53 11.08 5.50 -2.20
N THR A 54 10.81 6.22 -1.11
CA THR A 54 11.06 5.78 0.25
C THR A 54 9.79 5.39 1.01
N LEU A 55 8.64 5.37 0.34
CA LEU A 55 7.32 5.25 0.97
C LEU A 55 7.17 3.99 1.84
N PHE A 56 7.86 2.91 1.45
CA PHE A 56 7.84 1.63 2.14
C PHE A 56 9.03 1.43 3.09
N TYR A 57 9.92 2.41 3.23
CA TYR A 57 11.04 2.31 4.16
C TYR A 57 10.53 2.54 5.59
N PRO A 58 11.07 1.80 6.58
CA PRO A 58 10.72 2.01 7.98
C PRO A 58 10.97 3.46 8.40
N MET A 59 10.13 3.97 9.30
CA MET A 59 10.26 5.30 9.91
C MET A 59 10.12 6.48 8.93
N VAL A 60 9.72 6.23 7.67
CA VAL A 60 9.40 7.30 6.71
C VAL A 60 7.93 7.66 6.83
N SER A 61 7.66 8.94 7.08
CA SER A 61 6.28 9.45 7.17
C SER A 61 6.16 10.84 6.58
N GLY A 62 5.14 11.07 5.76
CA GLY A 62 4.76 12.40 5.27
C GLY A 62 3.85 13.18 6.20
N ARG A 63 3.63 12.68 7.43
CA ARG A 63 2.74 13.30 8.42
C ARG A 63 3.44 13.53 9.74
N GLU A 64 3.05 14.61 10.42
CA GLU A 64 3.49 14.90 11.78
C GLU A 64 2.96 13.84 12.76
N GLY A 65 3.79 13.43 13.72
CA GLY A 65 3.46 12.37 14.69
C GLY A 65 3.25 10.97 14.07
N GLY A 66 3.70 10.74 12.83
CA GLY A 66 3.66 9.43 12.19
C GLY A 66 4.87 8.57 12.50
N THR A 67 4.64 7.35 12.97
CA THR A 67 5.74 6.39 13.21
C THR A 67 6.42 5.93 11.93
N GLY A 68 5.78 6.09 10.76
CA GLY A 68 6.30 5.61 9.48
C GLY A 68 6.40 4.09 9.34
N LEU A 69 5.82 3.31 10.25
CA LEU A 69 5.95 1.84 10.24
C LEU A 69 4.83 1.12 9.46
N GLY A 70 3.71 1.78 9.18
CA GLY A 70 2.53 1.12 8.64
C GLY A 70 2.75 0.45 7.27
N LEU A 71 3.36 1.17 6.32
CA LEU A 71 3.60 0.64 4.97
C LEU A 71 4.76 -0.35 4.94
N SER A 72 5.82 -0.13 5.73
CA SER A 72 6.92 -1.09 5.84
C SER A 72 6.45 -2.44 6.41
N ILE A 73 5.57 -2.42 7.43
CA ILE A 73 4.95 -3.65 7.96
C ILE A 73 4.07 -4.32 6.91
N ALA A 74 3.22 -3.57 6.19
CA ALA A 74 2.36 -4.13 5.15
C ALA A 74 3.18 -4.82 4.06
N ARG A 75 4.28 -4.20 3.59
CA ARG A 75 5.21 -4.81 2.64
C ARG A 75 5.85 -6.08 3.21
N ASN A 76 6.35 -6.04 4.43
CA ASN A 76 6.97 -7.20 5.07
C ASN A 76 6.01 -8.38 5.23
N LEU A 77 4.74 -8.13 5.54
CA LEU A 77 3.72 -9.19 5.63
C LEU A 77 3.50 -9.87 4.28
N ILE A 78 3.39 -9.07 3.21
CA ILE A 78 3.24 -9.58 1.85
C ILE A 78 4.49 -10.39 1.45
N ASP A 79 5.68 -9.81 1.61
CA ASP A 79 6.95 -10.47 1.27
C ASP A 79 7.15 -11.77 2.06
N SER A 80 6.76 -11.81 3.34
CA SER A 80 6.90 -13.01 4.19
C SER A 80 5.92 -14.12 3.83
N ALA A 81 4.78 -13.79 3.22
CA ALA A 81 3.85 -14.78 2.67
C ALA A 81 4.42 -15.45 1.42
N PHE A 82 5.27 -14.75 0.65
CA PHE A 82 5.93 -15.31 -0.53
C PHE A 82 7.19 -16.12 -0.22
N ARG A 83 7.90 -15.84 0.88
CA ARG A 83 9.11 -16.60 1.27
C ARG A 83 8.85 -18.00 1.84
N GLN A 84 7.60 -18.34 2.12
CA GLN A 84 7.21 -19.64 2.69
C GLN A 84 6.71 -20.64 1.63
N ASN A 85 6.71 -20.24 0.36
CA ASN A 85 6.50 -21.10 -0.80
C ASN A 85 7.81 -21.32 -1.55
#